data_AF-A0A3D8Q8B7-F1
#
_entry.id   AF-A0A3D8Q8B7-F1
#
_cell.length_a   1.000
_cell.length_b   1.000
_cell.length_c   1.000
_cell.angle_alpha   90.00
_cell.angle_beta   90.00
_cell.angle_gamma   90.00
#
_symmetry.space_group_name_H-M   'P 1'
#
loop_
_entity.id
_entity.type
_entity.pdbx_description
1 polymer ?
#
loop_
_entity_poly.entity_id
_entity_poly.type
_entity_poly.pdbx_seq_one_letter_code
_entity_poly.pdbx_strand_id
1 'polypeptide(L)'
;MVRPTISLDAHKDFIIKLFKEDNLPTEEIAIRINSEHGLDISDRTISRRLSEWNVLRKKDRGPPSQELQERIKYHYDRNLNDDEITEELKKEGFDLVRRKVQRVRQKLNLRRRSRFPGFGEDDMPTYENADAATSPPPKKTKPRPKKTASSVSLIPRVTAFAEQYMSKYDGSHDFNHIRRVVGLAHKIYTEIQKLPDMPKLDFQTITLAALLHDVGDKKYLEPGQDSSTLVLATLLEFGADEELAVKVQRIVLGVSYSSEIKDPAAVVDMIKRYPELAVVQDADRLDAIGAVGIGRTFTFGGAKNARDMGETIQHFEDKLEKLETMMKTPPGLRMARERTERLKVFKGWWADEQKEAEGLLRPK
;
A
#
# COMPACT_ATOMS: atom_id res chain seq x y z
N MET A 1 -25.56 -56.41 15.80
CA MET A 1 -26.91 -56.03 16.29
C MET A 1 -27.11 -54.55 16.03
N VAL A 2 -28.06 -54.18 15.18
CA VAL A 2 -28.41 -52.77 14.93
C VAL A 2 -29.12 -52.25 16.19
N ARG A 3 -28.57 -51.23 16.86
CA ARG A 3 -29.23 -50.60 18.03
C ARG A 3 -30.62 -50.10 17.57
N PRO A 4 -31.70 -50.43 18.29
CA PRO A 4 -33.03 -49.98 17.93
C PRO A 4 -33.06 -48.45 17.87
N THR A 5 -33.67 -47.92 16.81
CA THR A 5 -33.73 -46.47 16.60
C THR A 5 -34.82 -45.91 17.49
N ILE A 6 -34.44 -45.24 18.59
CA ILE A 6 -35.40 -44.59 19.49
C ILE A 6 -36.10 -43.46 18.69
N SER A 7 -37.42 -43.53 18.60
CA SER A 7 -38.21 -42.44 18.01
C SER A 7 -38.32 -41.30 19.01
N LEU A 8 -37.97 -40.09 18.57
CA LEU A 8 -38.01 -38.87 19.39
C LEU A 8 -39.14 -37.93 18.97
N ASP A 9 -40.04 -38.38 18.08
CA ASP A 9 -41.12 -37.54 17.55
C ASP A 9 -42.10 -37.09 18.64
N ALA A 10 -42.36 -37.94 19.66
CA ALA A 10 -43.19 -37.60 20.81
C ALA A 10 -42.58 -36.50 21.70
N HIS A 11 -41.25 -36.32 21.64
CA HIS A 11 -40.51 -35.32 22.42
C HIS A 11 -40.02 -34.15 21.55
N LYS A 12 -40.48 -34.07 20.29
CA LYS A 12 -40.02 -33.09 19.31
C LYS A 12 -40.19 -31.66 19.80
N ASP A 13 -41.37 -31.30 20.29
CA ASP A 13 -41.66 -29.93 20.73
C ASP A 13 -40.84 -29.56 21.97
N PHE A 14 -40.63 -30.52 22.88
CA PHE A 14 -39.78 -30.35 24.05
C PHE A 14 -38.31 -30.14 23.66
N ILE A 15 -37.77 -30.97 22.75
CA ILE A 15 -36.40 -30.82 22.22
C ILE A 15 -36.23 -29.47 21.50
N ILE A 16 -37.21 -29.07 20.68
CA ILE A 16 -37.17 -27.80 19.96
C ILE A 16 -37.20 -26.63 20.94
N LYS A 17 -38.03 -26.70 21.99
CA LYS A 17 -38.07 -25.69 23.05
C LYS A 17 -36.72 -25.55 23.73
N LEU A 18 -36.15 -26.65 24.23
CA LEU A 18 -34.84 -26.63 24.88
C LEU A 18 -33.73 -26.10 23.94
N PHE A 19 -33.82 -26.41 22.64
CA PHE A 19 -32.82 -26.04 21.66
C PHE A 19 -32.95 -24.60 21.11
N LYS A 20 -34.18 -24.09 20.92
CA LYS A 20 -34.44 -22.75 20.35
C LYS A 20 -34.77 -21.69 21.39
N GLU A 21 -35.53 -22.02 22.41
CA GLU A 21 -35.97 -21.06 23.44
C GLU A 21 -34.95 -20.99 24.56
N ASP A 22 -34.54 -22.15 25.09
CA ASP A 22 -33.60 -22.22 26.23
C ASP A 22 -32.12 -22.25 25.77
N ASN A 23 -31.87 -22.30 24.46
CA ASN A 23 -30.54 -22.28 23.83
C ASN A 23 -29.53 -23.32 24.37
N LEU A 24 -30.03 -24.46 24.86
CA LEU A 24 -29.18 -25.48 25.50
C LEU A 24 -28.30 -26.24 24.48
N PRO A 25 -27.07 -26.64 24.85
CA PRO A 25 -26.24 -27.54 24.06
C PRO A 25 -26.93 -28.90 23.87
N THR A 26 -26.67 -29.57 22.75
CA THR A 26 -27.28 -30.88 22.42
C THR A 26 -26.91 -31.98 23.41
N GLU A 27 -25.75 -31.86 24.08
CA GLU A 27 -25.33 -32.74 25.17
C GLU A 27 -26.24 -32.60 26.40
N GLU A 28 -26.53 -31.38 26.82
CA GLU A 28 -27.37 -31.10 27.98
C GLU A 28 -28.85 -31.43 27.72
N ILE A 29 -29.29 -31.26 26.46
CA ILE A 29 -30.60 -31.72 26.01
C ILE A 29 -30.70 -33.25 26.09
N ALA A 30 -29.64 -33.98 25.69
CA ALA A 30 -29.62 -35.44 25.81
C ALA A 30 -29.64 -35.88 27.28
N ILE A 31 -28.88 -35.21 28.16
CA ILE A 31 -28.90 -35.50 29.60
C ILE A 31 -30.30 -35.29 30.18
N ARG A 32 -30.95 -34.15 29.92
CA ARG A 32 -32.31 -33.87 30.42
C ARG A 32 -33.34 -34.86 29.92
N ILE A 33 -33.29 -35.23 28.65
CA ILE A 33 -34.24 -36.19 28.09
C ILE A 33 -34.01 -37.59 28.66
N ASN A 34 -32.76 -37.98 28.88
CA ASN A 34 -32.45 -39.25 29.53
C ASN A 34 -32.95 -39.26 30.98
N SER A 35 -32.81 -38.15 31.72
CA SER A 35 -33.25 -38.07 33.11
C SER A 35 -34.77 -37.91 33.29
N GLU A 36 -35.43 -37.07 32.51
CA GLU A 36 -36.84 -36.72 32.69
C GLU A 36 -37.79 -37.70 31.98
N HIS A 37 -37.34 -38.31 30.89
CA HIS A 37 -38.15 -39.22 30.08
C HIS A 37 -37.62 -40.66 30.06
N GLY A 38 -36.56 -40.96 30.83
CA GLY A 38 -36.04 -42.32 30.99
C GLY A 38 -35.46 -42.91 29.70
N LEU A 39 -34.99 -42.07 28.78
CA LEU A 39 -34.40 -42.51 27.52
C LEU A 39 -32.88 -42.72 27.64
N ASP A 40 -32.28 -43.45 26.69
CA ASP A 40 -30.82 -43.59 26.56
C ASP A 40 -30.41 -43.11 25.16
N ILE A 41 -30.32 -41.79 25.02
CA ILE A 41 -29.94 -41.13 23.77
C ILE A 41 -28.67 -40.30 23.95
N SER A 42 -27.89 -40.24 22.86
CA SER A 42 -26.69 -39.39 22.78
C SER A 42 -26.98 -38.03 22.18
N ASP A 43 -26.10 -37.06 22.45
CA ASP A 43 -26.02 -35.75 21.82
C ASP A 43 -26.07 -35.81 20.27
N ARG A 44 -25.44 -36.83 19.67
CA ARG A 44 -25.45 -37.08 18.22
C ARG A 44 -26.84 -37.45 17.72
N THR A 45 -27.62 -38.16 18.53
CA THR A 45 -29.00 -38.53 18.21
C THR A 45 -29.89 -37.29 18.17
N ILE A 46 -29.75 -36.40 19.16
CA ILE A 46 -30.41 -35.09 19.18
C ILE A 46 -29.99 -34.24 17.98
N SER A 47 -28.70 -34.14 17.69
CA SER A 47 -28.17 -33.34 16.56
C SER A 47 -28.71 -33.81 15.20
N ARG A 48 -28.78 -35.14 15.01
CA ARG A 48 -29.36 -35.74 13.79
C ARG A 48 -30.85 -35.41 13.68
N ARG A 49 -31.64 -35.55 14.74
CA ARG A 49 -33.07 -35.25 14.72
C ARG A 49 -33.37 -33.77 14.51
N LEU A 50 -32.60 -32.86 15.12
CA LEU A 50 -32.73 -31.43 14.87
C LEU A 50 -32.47 -31.08 13.40
N SER A 51 -31.53 -31.79 12.75
CA SER A 51 -31.26 -31.64 11.32
C SER A 51 -32.41 -32.19 10.46
N GLU A 52 -32.94 -33.37 10.79
CA GLU A 52 -34.11 -33.98 10.12
C GLU A 52 -35.38 -33.10 10.25
N TRP A 53 -35.56 -32.44 11.39
CA TRP A 53 -36.68 -31.53 11.63
C TRP A 53 -36.46 -30.13 11.06
N ASN A 54 -35.34 -29.88 10.38
CA ASN A 54 -34.95 -28.59 9.82
C ASN A 54 -34.89 -27.46 10.87
N VAL A 55 -34.54 -27.81 12.10
CA VAL A 55 -34.45 -26.91 13.26
C VAL A 55 -33.01 -26.42 13.35
N LEU A 56 -32.72 -25.35 12.62
CA LEU A 56 -31.42 -24.70 12.68
C LEU A 56 -31.36 -23.77 13.91
N ARG A 57 -30.25 -23.81 14.64
CA ARG A 57 -29.93 -22.77 15.63
C ARG A 57 -29.97 -21.44 14.88
N LYS A 58 -30.73 -20.45 15.38
CA LYS A 58 -30.45 -19.07 15.01
C LYS A 58 -28.99 -18.88 15.34
N LYS A 59 -28.15 -18.63 14.33
CA LYS A 59 -26.81 -18.10 14.59
C LYS A 59 -27.08 -16.83 15.36
N ASP A 60 -26.89 -16.87 16.66
CA ASP A 60 -26.96 -15.70 17.50
C ASP A 60 -25.79 -14.83 17.06
N ARG A 61 -26.07 -14.06 16.01
CA ARG A 61 -25.22 -12.98 15.51
C ARG A 61 -25.66 -11.75 16.29
N GLY A 62 -25.66 -11.88 17.62
CA GLY A 62 -25.64 -10.72 18.47
C GLY A 62 -24.48 -9.81 18.02
N PRO A 63 -24.66 -8.48 18.07
CA PRO A 63 -23.55 -7.57 17.83
C PRO A 63 -22.39 -7.98 18.74
N PRO A 64 -21.12 -7.88 18.28
CA PRO A 64 -19.99 -8.22 19.14
C PRO A 64 -20.16 -7.41 20.42
N SER A 65 -20.26 -8.09 21.57
CA SER A 65 -20.47 -7.44 22.86
C SER A 65 -19.48 -6.28 22.96
N GLN A 66 -19.91 -5.15 23.50
CA GLN A 66 -19.04 -3.99 23.68
C GLN A 66 -17.69 -4.40 24.30
N GLU A 67 -17.76 -5.35 25.23
CA GLU A 67 -16.64 -6.08 25.81
C GLU A 67 -15.68 -6.70 24.77
N LEU A 68 -16.15 -7.47 23.78
CA LEU A 68 -15.29 -8.04 22.74
C LEU A 68 -14.61 -6.96 21.88
N GLN A 69 -15.31 -5.85 21.61
CA GLN A 69 -14.74 -4.73 20.84
C GLN A 69 -13.65 -4.02 21.64
N GLU A 70 -13.89 -3.77 22.92
CA GLU A 70 -12.93 -3.20 23.86
C GLU A 70 -11.72 -4.11 24.04
N ARG A 71 -11.93 -5.42 24.06
CA ARG A 71 -10.86 -6.42 24.20
C ARG A 71 -10.00 -6.55 22.95
N ILE A 72 -10.61 -6.56 21.76
CA ILE A 72 -9.88 -6.49 20.49
C ILE A 72 -9.08 -5.19 20.41
N LYS A 73 -9.64 -4.06 20.84
CA LYS A 73 -8.93 -2.78 20.91
C LYS A 73 -7.77 -2.84 21.91
N TYR A 74 -7.98 -3.40 23.09
CA TYR A 74 -6.94 -3.57 24.13
C TYR A 74 -5.73 -4.37 23.62
N HIS A 75 -5.95 -5.51 22.96
CA HIS A 75 -4.86 -6.31 22.40
C HIS A 75 -4.23 -5.66 21.17
N TYR A 76 -5.04 -4.97 20.36
CA TYR A 76 -4.54 -4.17 19.23
C TYR A 76 -3.62 -3.04 19.67
N ASP A 77 -3.98 -2.31 20.73
CA ASP A 77 -3.17 -1.22 21.30
C ASP A 77 -1.85 -1.75 21.90
N ARG A 78 -1.82 -3.02 22.30
CA ARG A 78 -0.60 -3.77 22.69
C ARG A 78 0.20 -4.32 21.51
N ASN A 79 -0.12 -3.89 20.29
CA ASN A 79 0.57 -4.22 19.04
C ASN A 79 0.53 -5.71 18.65
N LEU A 80 -0.46 -6.45 19.13
CA LEU A 80 -0.67 -7.85 18.75
C LEU A 80 -1.29 -7.92 17.35
N ASN A 81 -0.86 -8.90 16.55
CA ASN A 81 -1.44 -9.13 15.23
C ASN A 81 -2.73 -9.96 15.31
N ASP A 82 -3.52 -10.04 14.22
CA ASP A 82 -4.82 -10.73 14.23
C ASP A 82 -4.73 -12.21 14.69
N ASP A 83 -3.58 -12.89 14.50
CA ASP A 83 -3.35 -14.25 14.98
C ASP A 83 -3.14 -14.26 16.50
N GLU A 84 -2.29 -13.36 17.01
CA GLU A 84 -2.00 -13.22 18.44
C GLU A 84 -3.19 -12.70 19.26
N ILE A 85 -3.94 -11.72 18.73
CA ILE A 85 -5.19 -11.25 19.33
C ILE A 85 -6.18 -12.43 19.45
N THR A 86 -6.22 -13.30 18.44
CA THR A 86 -7.10 -14.48 18.48
C THR A 86 -6.67 -15.46 19.57
N GLU A 87 -5.37 -15.65 19.79
CA GLU A 87 -4.85 -16.52 20.86
C GLU A 87 -5.08 -15.93 22.26
N GLU A 88 -4.88 -14.63 22.45
CA GLU A 88 -5.12 -13.95 23.73
C GLU A 88 -6.61 -13.94 24.08
N LEU A 89 -7.49 -13.63 23.12
CA LEU A 89 -8.93 -13.68 23.32
C LEU A 89 -9.42 -15.08 23.71
N LYS A 90 -8.79 -16.15 23.17
CA LYS A 90 -9.08 -17.53 23.58
C LYS A 90 -8.70 -17.80 25.04
N LYS A 91 -7.59 -17.24 25.53
CA LYS A 91 -7.18 -17.34 26.93
C LYS A 91 -8.16 -16.60 27.86
N GLU A 92 -8.74 -15.51 27.37
CA GLU A 92 -9.76 -14.73 28.07
C GLU A 92 -11.19 -15.30 27.94
N GLY A 93 -11.34 -16.51 27.35
CA GLY A 93 -12.62 -17.22 27.26
C GLY A 93 -13.45 -16.91 26.01
N PHE A 94 -12.95 -16.08 25.08
CA PHE A 94 -13.61 -15.82 23.80
C PHE A 94 -13.20 -16.87 22.75
N ASP A 95 -14.08 -17.81 22.43
CA ASP A 95 -13.84 -18.76 21.35
C ASP A 95 -14.11 -18.15 19.96
N LEU A 96 -13.08 -17.53 19.38
CA LEU A 96 -13.16 -16.86 18.09
C LEU A 96 -12.09 -17.39 17.12
N VAL A 97 -12.45 -17.39 15.85
CA VAL A 97 -11.52 -17.66 14.74
C VAL A 97 -10.98 -16.34 14.19
N ARG A 98 -9.72 -16.34 13.73
CA ARG A 98 -9.01 -15.19 13.17
C ARG A 98 -9.84 -14.30 12.24
N ARG A 99 -10.61 -14.90 11.33
CA ARG A 99 -11.47 -14.18 10.38
C ARG A 99 -12.54 -13.31 11.07
N LYS A 100 -13.01 -13.72 12.25
CA LYS A 100 -14.01 -12.97 13.03
C LYS A 100 -13.34 -11.79 13.77
N VAL A 101 -12.17 -11.99 14.35
CA VAL A 101 -11.34 -10.92 14.94
C VAL A 101 -11.00 -9.85 13.89
N GLN A 102 -10.54 -10.29 12.71
CA GLN A 102 -10.23 -9.39 11.58
C GLN A 102 -11.43 -8.52 11.18
N ARG A 103 -12.63 -9.11 11.07
CA ARG A 103 -13.85 -8.37 10.70
C ARG A 103 -14.25 -7.35 11.75
N VAL A 104 -14.14 -7.69 13.04
CA VAL A 104 -14.47 -6.77 14.14
C VAL A 104 -13.45 -5.65 14.20
N ARG A 105 -12.15 -5.96 14.07
CA ARG A 105 -11.07 -4.96 13.95
C ARG A 105 -11.30 -3.97 12.81
N GLN A 106 -11.66 -4.47 11.61
CA GLN A 106 -11.98 -3.63 10.45
C GLN A 106 -13.19 -2.73 10.70
N LYS A 107 -14.24 -3.25 11.36
CA LYS A 107 -15.40 -2.44 11.76
C LYS A 107 -15.08 -1.35 12.76
N LEU A 108 -14.04 -1.55 13.58
CA LEU A 108 -13.52 -0.56 14.53
C LEU A 108 -12.51 0.42 13.90
N ASN A 109 -12.30 0.38 12.57
CA ASN A 109 -11.30 1.18 11.85
C ASN A 109 -9.84 0.98 12.32
N LEU A 110 -9.54 -0.10 13.04
CA LEU A 110 -8.19 -0.43 13.51
C LEU A 110 -7.42 -1.05 12.32
N ARG A 111 -6.35 -0.41 11.82
CA ARG A 111 -5.60 -0.85 10.61
C ARG A 111 -4.55 -1.90 10.92
N ARG A 112 -4.19 -2.76 9.94
CA ARG A 112 -3.17 -3.81 10.15
C ARG A 112 -1.78 -3.16 10.30
N ARG A 113 -1.15 -3.34 11.47
CA ARG A 113 0.27 -2.98 11.67
C ARG A 113 1.15 -4.10 11.09
N SER A 114 2.27 -3.72 10.47
CA SER A 114 3.13 -4.62 9.69
C SER A 114 3.66 -5.80 10.52
N ARG A 115 3.90 -6.94 9.88
CA ARG A 115 4.34 -8.21 10.53
C ARG A 115 5.82 -8.22 10.94
N PHE A 116 6.49 -7.08 10.92
CA PHE A 116 7.93 -6.93 11.18
C PHE A 116 8.13 -5.94 12.35
N PRO A 117 8.81 -6.32 13.46
CA PRO A 117 8.89 -5.54 14.70
C PRO A 117 9.64 -4.19 14.65
N GLY A 118 9.86 -3.59 13.48
CA GLY A 118 10.58 -2.32 13.30
C GLY A 118 9.81 -1.27 12.51
N PHE A 119 8.48 -1.31 12.54
CA PHE A 119 7.61 -0.40 11.80
C PHE A 119 6.37 -0.05 12.64
N GLY A 120 6.56 0.82 13.62
CA GLY A 120 5.51 1.60 14.28
C GLY A 120 5.88 3.09 14.20
N GLU A 121 4.89 3.97 14.11
CA GLU A 121 5.05 5.44 13.94
C GLU A 121 5.55 6.17 15.21
N ASP A 122 6.22 5.51 16.16
CA ASP A 122 6.68 6.10 17.43
C ASP A 122 8.21 6.01 17.65
N ASP A 123 9.04 6.01 16.60
CA ASP A 123 10.50 6.13 16.75
C ASP A 123 10.95 7.60 16.61
N MET A 124 10.61 8.41 17.62
CA MET A 124 11.42 9.59 17.99
C MET A 124 12.48 9.14 19.02
N PRO A 125 13.76 9.52 18.86
CA PRO A 125 14.83 8.96 19.68
C PRO A 125 14.78 9.51 21.11
N THR A 126 14.58 8.63 22.09
CA THR A 126 15.02 8.91 23.47
C THR A 126 16.43 8.37 23.65
N TYR A 127 17.35 9.29 23.92
CA TYR A 127 18.70 8.99 24.37
C TYR A 127 18.65 8.36 25.77
N GLU A 128 19.34 7.23 25.96
CA GLU A 128 20.25 7.02 27.09
C GLU A 128 21.17 5.80 26.87
N ASN A 129 22.42 5.96 27.32
CA ASN A 129 23.55 5.03 27.17
C ASN A 129 23.43 3.80 28.09
N ALA A 130 24.00 2.66 27.67
CA ALA A 130 24.98 1.90 28.46
C ALA A 130 25.50 0.65 27.72
N ASP A 131 26.80 0.40 27.92
CA ASP A 131 27.63 -0.67 27.38
C ASP A 131 27.20 -2.10 27.73
N ALA A 132 27.54 -3.07 26.85
CA ALA A 132 28.39 -4.22 27.20
C ALA A 132 28.43 -5.27 26.06
N ALA A 133 29.63 -5.78 25.80
CA ALA A 133 29.97 -6.80 24.82
C ALA A 133 29.40 -8.21 25.14
N THR A 134 29.19 -9.05 24.11
CA THR A 134 29.81 -10.40 23.94
C THR A 134 29.24 -11.18 22.72
N SER A 135 30.07 -12.10 22.22
CA SER A 135 30.14 -12.83 20.94
C SER A 135 28.98 -13.81 20.59
N PRO A 136 28.91 -14.36 19.34
CA PRO A 136 27.67 -14.86 18.72
C PRO A 136 27.45 -16.39 18.83
N PRO A 137 26.19 -16.88 18.75
CA PRO A 137 25.87 -18.30 18.60
C PRO A 137 25.49 -18.68 17.13
N PRO A 138 25.35 -19.97 16.80
CA PRO A 138 25.89 -20.55 15.57
C PRO A 138 24.94 -20.59 14.36
N LYS A 139 25.57 -20.72 13.18
CA LYS A 139 25.01 -20.84 11.83
C LYS A 139 23.94 -21.94 11.73
N LYS A 140 22.69 -21.55 11.42
CA LYS A 140 21.68 -22.45 10.84
C LYS A 140 21.69 -22.31 9.32
N THR A 141 21.89 -23.43 8.63
CA THR A 141 21.95 -23.56 7.18
C THR A 141 20.62 -23.18 6.54
N LYS A 142 20.62 -22.15 5.68
CA LYS A 142 19.46 -21.79 4.85
C LYS A 142 19.28 -22.84 3.74
N PRO A 143 18.07 -23.34 3.47
CA PRO A 143 17.82 -24.13 2.27
C PRO A 143 18.03 -23.25 1.04
N ARG A 144 18.76 -23.78 0.04
CA ARG A 144 19.10 -23.09 -1.22
C ARG A 144 17.83 -22.58 -1.92
N PRO A 145 17.78 -21.35 -2.43
CA PRO A 145 16.66 -20.90 -3.25
C PRO A 145 16.67 -21.70 -4.55
N LYS A 146 15.51 -22.26 -4.90
CA LYS A 146 15.25 -22.84 -6.22
C LYS A 146 15.43 -21.70 -7.24
N LYS A 147 16.36 -21.88 -8.18
CA LYS A 147 16.51 -20.98 -9.34
C LYS A 147 15.18 -20.96 -10.11
N THR A 148 14.37 -19.91 -9.93
CA THR A 148 13.21 -19.65 -10.78
C THR A 148 13.68 -19.08 -12.10
N ALA A 149 13.00 -19.49 -13.16
CA ALA A 149 13.32 -19.11 -14.52
C ALA A 149 13.18 -17.58 -14.73
N SER A 150 14.31 -16.96 -15.07
CA SER A 150 14.46 -15.75 -15.89
C SER A 150 14.02 -14.39 -15.33
N SER A 151 14.96 -13.74 -14.64
CA SER A 151 15.00 -12.28 -14.45
C SER A 151 15.07 -11.47 -15.76
N VAL A 152 15.30 -12.10 -16.92
CA VAL A 152 15.48 -11.45 -18.22
C VAL A 152 14.17 -10.89 -18.79
N SER A 153 13.01 -11.33 -18.27
CA SER A 153 11.69 -10.97 -18.82
C SER A 153 10.88 -9.99 -17.96
N LEU A 154 11.41 -9.50 -16.84
CA LEU A 154 10.65 -8.65 -15.92
C LEU A 154 10.41 -7.24 -16.46
N ILE A 155 11.47 -6.54 -16.90
CA ILE A 155 11.35 -5.16 -17.41
C ILE A 155 10.38 -5.08 -18.61
N PRO A 156 10.49 -5.93 -19.66
CA PRO A 156 9.54 -5.89 -20.77
C PRO A 156 8.07 -6.08 -20.37
N ARG A 157 7.80 -6.99 -19.41
CA ARG A 157 6.43 -7.20 -18.89
C ARG A 157 5.91 -5.97 -18.15
N VAL A 158 6.74 -5.39 -17.29
CA VAL A 158 6.40 -4.17 -16.55
C VAL A 158 6.21 -2.98 -17.48
N THR A 159 7.02 -2.87 -18.55
CA THR A 159 6.86 -1.84 -19.58
C THR A 159 5.51 -1.97 -20.29
N ALA A 160 5.15 -3.17 -20.75
CA ALA A 160 3.86 -3.42 -21.40
C ALA A 160 2.68 -3.13 -20.47
N PHE A 161 2.80 -3.50 -19.19
CA PHE A 161 1.82 -3.16 -18.17
C PHE A 161 1.68 -1.64 -17.99
N ALA A 162 2.80 -0.92 -17.86
CA ALA A 162 2.78 0.53 -17.70
C ALA A 162 2.16 1.22 -18.93
N GLU A 163 2.48 0.76 -20.14
CA GLU A 163 1.88 1.26 -21.39
C GLU A 163 0.36 1.07 -21.40
N GLN A 164 -0.11 -0.14 -21.07
CA GLN A 164 -1.54 -0.42 -20.99
C GLN A 164 -2.23 0.37 -19.88
N TYR A 165 -1.62 0.46 -18.70
CA TYR A 165 -2.13 1.22 -17.56
C TYR A 165 -2.26 2.70 -17.92
N MET A 166 -1.29 3.24 -18.66
CA MET A 166 -1.23 4.66 -19.06
C MET A 166 -2.10 5.01 -20.27
N SER A 167 -2.54 4.03 -21.06
CA SER A 167 -3.38 4.24 -22.25
C SER A 167 -4.74 4.89 -21.96
N LYS A 168 -5.18 4.88 -20.69
CA LYS A 168 -6.43 5.48 -20.22
C LYS A 168 -6.32 7.00 -19.96
N TYR A 169 -5.11 7.57 -20.01
CA TYR A 169 -4.85 8.95 -19.59
C TYR A 169 -4.75 9.94 -20.76
N ASP A 170 -4.95 11.22 -20.45
CA ASP A 170 -4.79 12.32 -21.39
C ASP A 170 -3.31 12.62 -21.72
N GLY A 171 -3.07 13.48 -22.71
CA GLY A 171 -1.73 13.80 -23.19
C GLY A 171 -0.78 14.46 -22.17
N SER A 172 -1.25 14.86 -20.99
CA SER A 172 -0.39 15.44 -19.95
C SER A 172 0.31 14.37 -19.08
N HIS A 173 -0.24 13.15 -19.04
CA HIS A 173 0.23 12.00 -18.26
C HIS A 173 0.20 10.69 -19.08
N ASP A 174 0.66 10.76 -20.33
CA ASP A 174 0.69 9.62 -21.24
C ASP A 174 1.92 8.73 -21.01
N PHE A 175 1.95 7.56 -21.65
CA PHE A 175 3.09 6.66 -21.58
C PHE A 175 4.40 7.30 -22.10
N ASN A 176 4.32 8.34 -22.94
CA ASN A 176 5.51 9.04 -23.40
C ASN A 176 6.21 9.79 -22.26
N HIS A 177 5.47 10.31 -21.27
CA HIS A 177 6.06 10.83 -20.03
C HIS A 177 6.90 9.76 -19.32
N ILE A 178 6.32 8.57 -19.08
CA ILE A 178 7.04 7.46 -18.44
C ILE A 178 8.31 7.09 -19.22
N ARG A 179 8.22 7.00 -20.56
CA ARG A 179 9.38 6.70 -21.42
C ARG A 179 10.49 7.74 -21.27
N ARG A 180 10.16 9.03 -21.21
CA ARG A 180 11.15 10.11 -21.01
C ARG A 180 11.77 10.04 -19.62
N VAL A 181 10.97 9.80 -18.57
CA VAL A 181 11.48 9.65 -17.19
C VAL A 181 12.43 8.45 -17.10
N VAL A 182 12.10 7.31 -17.68
CA VAL A 182 13.00 6.14 -17.74
C VAL A 182 14.31 6.50 -18.45
N GLY A 183 14.25 7.15 -19.62
CA GLY A 183 15.43 7.57 -20.35
C GLY A 183 16.30 8.57 -19.57
N LEU A 184 15.69 9.52 -18.85
CA LEU A 184 16.38 10.46 -17.98
C LEU A 184 17.02 9.77 -16.78
N ALA A 185 16.32 8.83 -16.15
CA ALA A 185 16.84 8.03 -15.05
C ALA A 185 18.06 7.20 -15.48
N HIS A 186 18.01 6.61 -16.67
CA HIS A 186 19.15 5.89 -17.27
C HIS A 186 20.33 6.83 -17.51
N LYS A 187 20.09 8.02 -18.06
CA LYS A 187 21.13 9.03 -18.28
C LYS A 187 21.79 9.46 -16.95
N ILE A 188 20.99 9.78 -15.94
CA ILE A 188 21.47 10.13 -14.59
C ILE A 188 22.32 9.01 -14.03
N TYR A 189 21.82 7.76 -14.07
CA TYR A 189 22.55 6.59 -13.61
C TYR A 189 23.91 6.48 -14.30
N THR A 190 23.96 6.54 -15.63
CA THR A 190 25.22 6.47 -16.39
C THR A 190 26.21 7.57 -16.05
N GLU A 191 25.74 8.80 -15.76
CA GLU A 191 26.61 9.88 -15.33
C GLU A 191 27.12 9.69 -13.89
N ILE A 192 26.27 9.19 -12.98
CA ILE A 192 26.67 8.88 -11.59
C ILE A 192 27.77 7.81 -11.57
N GLN A 193 27.66 6.77 -12.40
CA GLN A 193 28.67 5.70 -12.47
C GLN A 193 30.08 6.18 -12.89
N LYS A 194 30.20 7.39 -13.43
CA LYS A 194 31.49 7.99 -13.81
C LYS A 194 32.11 8.84 -12.70
N LEU A 195 31.37 9.13 -11.63
CA LEU A 195 31.84 9.97 -10.53
C LEU A 195 32.52 9.11 -9.46
N PRO A 196 33.62 9.60 -8.85
CA PRO A 196 34.24 8.92 -7.72
C PRO A 196 33.31 8.95 -6.50
N ASP A 197 33.48 7.97 -5.60
CA ASP A 197 32.84 7.91 -4.27
C ASP A 197 31.30 7.95 -4.25
N MET A 198 30.66 7.53 -5.34
CA MET A 198 29.20 7.43 -5.41
C MET A 198 28.68 6.07 -4.89
N PRO A 199 27.48 6.04 -4.28
CA PRO A 199 26.86 4.80 -3.85
C PRO A 199 26.63 3.86 -5.04
N LYS A 200 26.77 2.56 -4.80
CA LYS A 200 26.39 1.55 -5.79
C LYS A 200 24.88 1.58 -5.96
N LEU A 201 24.43 1.88 -7.18
CA LEU A 201 23.02 1.96 -7.54
C LEU A 201 22.58 0.70 -8.28
N ASP A 202 21.37 0.23 -8.02
CA ASP A 202 20.79 -0.89 -8.75
C ASP A 202 19.98 -0.42 -9.98
N PHE A 203 20.52 -0.68 -11.18
CA PHE A 203 19.92 -0.25 -12.44
C PHE A 203 18.53 -0.83 -12.69
N GLN A 204 18.30 -2.08 -12.28
CA GLN A 204 17.01 -2.74 -12.43
C GLN A 204 15.95 -2.05 -11.56
N THR A 205 16.28 -1.76 -10.30
CA THR A 205 15.43 -1.02 -9.36
C THR A 205 15.09 0.36 -9.91
N ILE A 206 16.08 1.12 -10.43
CA ILE A 206 15.85 2.45 -11.03
C ILE A 206 14.86 2.34 -12.19
N THR A 207 15.08 1.37 -13.09
CA THR A 207 14.24 1.19 -14.27
C THR A 207 12.80 0.83 -13.89
N LEU A 208 12.62 -0.12 -12.97
CA LEU A 208 11.30 -0.55 -12.52
C LEU A 208 10.56 0.57 -11.76
N ALA A 209 11.26 1.29 -10.90
CA ALA A 209 10.68 2.41 -10.17
C ALA A 209 10.28 3.56 -11.11
N ALA A 210 11.11 3.90 -12.10
CA ALA A 210 10.77 4.91 -13.10
C ALA A 210 9.58 4.48 -13.99
N LEU A 211 9.46 3.19 -14.35
CA LEU A 211 8.31 2.68 -15.10
C LEU A 211 6.99 2.75 -14.31
N LEU A 212 7.07 2.63 -12.99
CA LEU A 212 5.91 2.46 -12.11
C LEU A 212 5.61 3.69 -11.23
N HIS A 213 6.36 4.78 -11.32
CA HIS A 213 6.25 5.89 -10.37
C HIS A 213 4.86 6.57 -10.35
N ASP A 214 4.19 6.62 -11.50
CA ASP A 214 2.82 7.16 -11.62
C ASP A 214 1.74 6.07 -11.50
N VAL A 215 2.13 4.80 -11.37
CA VAL A 215 1.17 3.70 -11.13
C VAL A 215 0.67 3.79 -9.68
N GLY A 216 -0.64 3.94 -9.53
CA GLY A 216 -1.26 4.11 -8.22
C GLY A 216 -1.20 5.53 -7.65
N ASP A 217 -0.95 6.57 -8.47
CA ASP A 217 -1.26 7.94 -8.05
C ASP A 217 -2.74 8.01 -7.63
N LYS A 218 -3.01 8.61 -6.46
CA LYS A 218 -4.34 8.74 -5.85
C LYS A 218 -5.36 9.37 -6.78
N LYS A 219 -4.92 10.17 -7.75
CA LYS A 219 -5.79 10.76 -8.78
C LYS A 219 -6.44 9.71 -9.69
N TYR A 220 -5.87 8.51 -9.77
CA TYR A 220 -6.19 7.51 -10.79
C TYR A 220 -6.41 6.09 -10.22
N LEU A 221 -6.51 5.95 -8.89
CA LEU A 221 -6.83 4.66 -8.27
C LEU A 221 -8.28 4.26 -8.57
N GLU A 222 -8.48 3.03 -9.05
CA GLU A 222 -9.81 2.45 -9.15
C GLU A 222 -10.36 2.07 -7.76
N PRO A 223 -11.69 2.05 -7.55
CA PRO A 223 -12.28 1.66 -6.27
C PRO A 223 -11.79 0.28 -5.80
N GLY A 224 -11.14 0.25 -4.63
CA GLY A 224 -10.59 -0.97 -4.03
C GLY A 224 -9.09 -1.21 -4.28
N GLN A 225 -8.44 -0.39 -5.10
CA GLN A 225 -6.98 -0.40 -5.23
C GLN A 225 -6.32 0.40 -4.10
N ASP A 226 -5.15 -0.08 -3.65
CA ASP A 226 -4.35 0.58 -2.63
C ASP A 226 -2.98 0.95 -3.21
N SER A 227 -2.72 2.25 -3.35
CA SER A 227 -1.45 2.79 -3.83
C SER A 227 -0.23 2.29 -3.06
N SER A 228 -0.40 1.92 -1.79
CA SER A 228 0.70 1.44 -0.94
C SER A 228 1.12 0.00 -1.23
N THR A 229 0.32 -0.75 -1.99
CA THR A 229 0.59 -2.18 -2.29
C THR A 229 0.51 -2.55 -3.76
N LEU A 230 -0.03 -1.68 -4.62
CA LEU A 230 -0.24 -1.97 -6.04
C LEU A 230 1.06 -2.34 -6.77
N VAL A 231 2.13 -1.56 -6.60
CA VAL A 231 3.43 -1.81 -7.26
C VAL A 231 4.04 -3.12 -6.78
N LEU A 232 3.99 -3.38 -5.47
CA LEU A 232 4.44 -4.64 -4.87
C LEU A 232 3.68 -5.84 -5.49
N ALA A 233 2.35 -5.79 -5.52
CA ALA A 233 1.52 -6.86 -6.06
C ALA A 233 1.82 -7.13 -7.55
N THR A 234 1.89 -6.08 -8.37
CA THR A 234 2.20 -6.17 -9.81
C THR A 234 3.57 -6.82 -10.05
N LEU A 235 4.60 -6.41 -9.30
CA LEU A 235 5.95 -6.96 -9.47
C LEU A 235 6.02 -8.43 -9.06
N LEU A 236 5.37 -8.83 -7.96
CA LEU A 236 5.28 -10.22 -7.54
C LEU A 236 4.54 -11.07 -8.57
N GLU A 237 3.45 -10.57 -9.14
CA GLU A 237 2.69 -11.25 -10.20
C GLU A 237 3.55 -11.50 -11.45
N PHE A 238 4.42 -10.55 -11.81
CA PHE A 238 5.36 -10.71 -12.92
C PHE A 238 6.64 -11.50 -12.58
N GLY A 239 6.70 -12.07 -11.37
CA GLY A 239 7.76 -12.97 -10.92
C GLY A 239 9.00 -12.28 -10.38
N ALA A 240 8.89 -11.02 -9.93
CA ALA A 240 9.97 -10.36 -9.19
C ALA A 240 10.19 -11.04 -7.83
N ASP A 241 11.42 -10.97 -7.34
CA ASP A 241 11.73 -11.32 -5.97
C ASP A 241 11.05 -10.33 -4.99
N GLU A 242 10.62 -10.82 -3.83
CA GLU A 242 9.91 -10.00 -2.83
C GLU A 242 10.77 -8.83 -2.32
N GLU A 243 12.08 -9.02 -2.15
CA GLU A 243 12.99 -7.96 -1.71
C GLU A 243 13.04 -6.83 -2.74
N LEU A 244 13.16 -7.18 -4.03
CA LEU A 244 13.13 -6.21 -5.13
C LEU A 244 11.78 -5.49 -5.20
N ALA A 245 10.68 -6.23 -5.11
CA ALA A 245 9.34 -5.66 -5.21
C ALA A 245 9.03 -4.70 -4.04
N VAL A 246 9.43 -5.05 -2.81
CA VAL A 246 9.33 -4.17 -1.64
C VAL A 246 10.20 -2.93 -1.81
N LYS A 247 11.43 -3.08 -2.30
CA LYS A 247 12.34 -1.95 -2.56
C LYS A 247 11.74 -0.98 -3.57
N VAL A 248 11.24 -1.47 -4.70
CA VAL A 248 10.63 -0.64 -5.76
C VAL A 248 9.36 0.05 -5.26
N GLN A 249 8.48 -0.64 -4.53
CA GLN A 249 7.28 -0.04 -3.93
C GLN A 249 7.63 1.12 -2.99
N ARG A 250 8.67 0.98 -2.15
CA ARG A 250 9.13 2.06 -1.25
C ARG A 250 9.63 3.26 -2.02
N ILE A 251 10.43 3.03 -3.06
CA ILE A 251 10.94 4.10 -3.92
C ILE A 251 9.77 4.84 -4.58
N VAL A 252 8.82 4.12 -5.20
CA VAL A 252 7.67 4.74 -5.88
C VAL A 252 6.86 5.63 -4.94
N LEU A 253 6.59 5.20 -3.71
CA LEU A 253 5.89 6.03 -2.71
C LEU A 253 6.63 7.33 -2.36
N GLY A 254 7.96 7.33 -2.52
CA GLY A 254 8.82 8.48 -2.29
C GLY A 254 8.99 9.45 -3.46
N VAL A 255 8.55 9.11 -4.68
CA VAL A 255 8.81 9.94 -5.86
C VAL A 255 8.03 11.26 -5.83
N SER A 256 6.79 11.23 -5.35
CA SER A 256 5.85 12.35 -5.44
C SER A 256 6.36 13.65 -4.78
N TYR A 257 6.34 14.75 -5.55
CA TYR A 257 6.65 16.10 -5.06
C TYR A 257 5.83 16.49 -3.82
N SER A 258 4.54 16.19 -3.81
CA SER A 258 3.66 16.54 -2.69
C SER A 258 3.97 15.76 -1.42
N SER A 259 4.55 14.56 -1.53
CA SER A 259 5.02 13.80 -0.37
C SER A 259 6.30 14.43 0.20
N GLU A 260 7.24 14.84 -0.66
CA GLU A 260 8.48 15.47 -0.22
C GLU A 260 8.27 16.81 0.48
N ILE A 261 7.38 17.67 -0.02
CA ILE A 261 7.11 18.97 0.61
C ILE A 261 6.49 18.81 2.02
N LYS A 262 5.75 17.73 2.26
CA LYS A 262 5.13 17.48 3.57
C LYS A 262 6.13 17.03 4.62
N ASP A 263 7.11 16.23 4.23
CA ASP A 263 8.16 15.74 5.12
C ASP A 263 9.50 15.58 4.39
N PRO A 264 10.28 16.66 4.30
CA PRO A 264 11.59 16.63 3.66
C PRO A 264 12.59 15.72 4.38
N ALA A 265 12.48 15.59 5.71
CA ALA A 265 13.40 14.79 6.52
C ALA A 265 13.22 13.29 6.23
N ALA A 266 11.98 12.82 6.14
CA ALA A 266 11.68 11.44 5.76
C ALA A 266 12.23 11.09 4.36
N VAL A 267 12.18 12.02 3.40
CA VAL A 267 12.75 11.79 2.06
C VAL A 267 14.28 11.68 2.12
N VAL A 268 14.95 12.52 2.90
CA VAL A 268 16.41 12.43 3.10
C VAL A 268 16.79 11.06 3.67
N ASP A 269 16.09 10.58 4.70
CA ASP A 269 16.37 9.28 5.29
C ASP A 269 16.02 8.11 4.37
N MET A 270 14.96 8.26 3.57
CA MET A 270 14.61 7.29 2.54
C MET A 270 15.66 7.22 1.44
N ILE A 271 16.24 8.34 0.99
CA ILE A 271 17.35 8.36 0.03
C ILE A 271 18.60 7.70 0.62
N LYS A 272 18.92 7.91 1.91
CA LYS A 272 20.04 7.21 2.56
C LYS A 272 19.85 5.69 2.51
N ARG A 273 18.61 5.22 2.68
CA ARG A 273 18.28 3.78 2.64
C ARG A 273 18.13 3.23 1.23
N TYR A 274 17.66 4.06 0.29
CA TYR A 274 17.33 3.73 -1.10
C TYR A 274 17.87 4.82 -2.04
N PRO A 275 19.18 4.82 -2.34
CA PRO A 275 19.80 5.89 -3.12
C PRO A 275 19.26 5.96 -4.56
N GLU A 276 18.63 4.89 -5.08
CA GLU A 276 17.93 4.90 -6.36
C GLU A 276 16.75 5.89 -6.41
N LEU A 277 16.15 6.22 -5.26
CA LEU A 277 15.08 7.22 -5.17
C LEU A 277 15.53 8.58 -5.68
N ALA A 278 16.75 9.01 -5.35
CA ALA A 278 17.31 10.28 -5.80
C ALA A 278 17.35 10.36 -7.34
N VAL A 279 17.69 9.25 -8.00
CA VAL A 279 17.73 9.18 -9.47
C VAL A 279 16.33 9.30 -10.08
N VAL A 280 15.35 8.59 -9.53
CA VAL A 280 13.99 8.58 -10.06
C VAL A 280 13.30 9.92 -9.81
N GLN A 281 13.47 10.52 -8.63
CA GLN A 281 12.96 11.86 -8.33
C GLN A 281 13.54 12.93 -9.27
N ASP A 282 14.85 12.93 -9.50
CA ASP A 282 15.48 13.88 -10.40
C ASP A 282 14.99 13.68 -11.84
N ALA A 283 14.85 12.43 -12.29
CA ALA A 283 14.37 12.12 -13.64
C ALA A 283 12.93 12.62 -13.88
N ASP A 284 12.02 12.39 -12.94
CA ASP A 284 10.64 12.88 -13.01
C ASP A 284 10.59 14.42 -13.03
N ARG A 285 11.31 15.07 -12.11
CA ARG A 285 11.39 16.54 -12.03
C ARG A 285 11.99 17.17 -13.29
N LEU A 286 13.01 16.55 -13.87
CA LEU A 286 13.60 17.03 -15.11
C LEU A 286 12.57 17.03 -16.25
N ASP A 287 11.68 16.05 -16.34
CA ASP A 287 10.62 16.01 -17.35
C ASP A 287 9.52 17.07 -17.13
N ALA A 288 9.46 17.67 -15.93
CA ALA A 288 8.55 18.78 -15.62
C ALA A 288 9.12 20.16 -15.98
N ILE A 289 10.40 20.27 -16.35
CA ILE A 289 11.07 21.54 -16.67
C ILE A 289 11.69 21.54 -18.07
N GLY A 290 12.12 22.72 -18.53
CA GLY A 290 12.63 22.92 -19.90
C GLY A 290 11.52 22.92 -20.95
N ALA A 291 11.89 22.76 -22.23
CA ALA A 291 10.94 22.86 -23.34
C ALA A 291 9.78 21.86 -23.25
N VAL A 292 10.07 20.61 -22.86
CA VAL A 292 9.04 19.60 -22.61
C VAL A 292 8.15 20.00 -21.42
N GLY A 293 8.75 20.50 -20.34
CA GLY A 293 8.02 21.00 -19.18
C GLY A 293 7.04 22.12 -19.52
N ILE A 294 7.45 23.08 -20.37
CA ILE A 294 6.57 24.14 -20.88
C ILE A 294 5.36 23.51 -21.58
N GLY A 295 5.58 22.64 -22.56
CA GLY A 295 4.50 21.99 -23.31
C GLY A 295 3.55 21.20 -22.40
N ARG A 296 4.09 20.44 -21.44
CA ARG A 296 3.28 19.69 -20.47
C ARG A 296 2.45 20.59 -19.57
N THR A 297 3.02 21.71 -19.10
CA THR A 297 2.32 22.61 -18.17
C THR A 297 1.13 23.29 -18.86
N PHE A 298 1.29 23.77 -20.10
CA PHE A 298 0.17 24.30 -20.89
C PHE A 298 -0.87 23.24 -21.25
N THR A 299 -0.44 22.02 -21.58
CA THR A 299 -1.36 20.90 -21.87
C THR A 299 -2.20 20.56 -20.63
N PHE A 300 -1.57 20.47 -19.46
CA PHE A 300 -2.25 20.20 -18.20
C PHE A 300 -3.18 21.36 -17.79
N GLY A 301 -2.72 22.62 -17.92
CA GLY A 301 -3.53 23.81 -17.66
C GLY A 301 -4.79 23.83 -18.52
N GLY A 302 -4.66 23.53 -19.80
CA GLY A 302 -5.80 23.41 -20.72
C GLY A 302 -6.77 22.28 -20.34
N ALA A 303 -6.26 21.09 -19.98
CA ALA A 303 -7.10 19.94 -19.61
C ALA A 303 -7.80 20.10 -18.25
N LYS A 304 -7.22 20.87 -17.33
CA LYS A 304 -7.75 21.10 -15.97
C LYS A 304 -8.56 22.40 -15.82
N ASN A 305 -8.92 23.05 -16.92
CA ASN A 305 -9.63 24.33 -16.94
C ASN A 305 -8.93 25.40 -16.08
N ALA A 306 -7.61 25.57 -16.23
CA ALA A 306 -6.96 26.80 -15.77
C ALA A 306 -7.77 27.99 -16.30
N ARG A 307 -7.99 29.01 -15.48
CA ARG A 307 -8.88 30.13 -15.85
C ARG A 307 -8.34 30.88 -17.05
N ASP A 308 -7.03 30.96 -17.15
CA ASP A 308 -6.30 31.53 -18.28
C ASP A 308 -4.87 30.96 -18.38
N MET A 309 -4.17 31.35 -19.45
CA MET A 309 -2.78 30.96 -19.68
C MET A 309 -1.79 31.65 -18.72
N GLY A 310 -2.17 32.77 -18.10
CA GLY A 310 -1.36 33.48 -17.11
C GLY A 310 -1.19 32.68 -15.82
N GLU A 311 -2.23 31.96 -15.36
CA GLU A 311 -2.12 31.02 -14.24
C GLU A 311 -1.07 29.92 -14.51
N THR A 312 -0.95 29.49 -15.77
CA THR A 312 0.06 28.50 -16.18
C THR A 312 1.48 29.08 -16.10
N ILE A 313 1.66 30.35 -16.48
CA ILE A 313 2.94 31.05 -16.31
C ILE A 313 3.29 31.25 -14.84
N GLN A 314 2.32 31.59 -13.98
CA GLN A 314 2.55 31.72 -12.54
C GLN A 314 3.04 30.40 -11.92
N HIS A 315 2.55 29.27 -12.42
CA HIS A 315 3.01 27.94 -11.98
C HIS A 315 4.52 27.73 -12.19
N PHE A 316 5.14 28.43 -13.15
CA PHE A 316 6.58 28.32 -13.37
C PHE A 316 7.34 28.84 -12.14
N GLU A 317 6.94 29.99 -11.60
CA GLU A 317 7.55 30.59 -10.42
C GLU A 317 7.22 29.82 -9.13
N ASP A 318 5.94 29.45 -9.01
CA ASP A 318 5.44 28.84 -7.78
C ASP A 318 6.07 27.48 -7.54
N LYS A 319 6.40 26.75 -8.61
CA LYS A 319 6.87 25.37 -8.54
C LYS A 319 8.04 25.06 -9.46
N LEU A 320 7.92 25.25 -10.77
CA LEU A 320 8.85 24.63 -11.73
C LEU A 320 10.29 25.15 -11.59
N GLU A 321 10.47 26.46 -11.41
CA GLU A 321 11.78 27.07 -11.21
C GLU A 321 12.45 26.60 -9.91
N LYS A 322 11.65 26.26 -8.89
CA LYS A 322 12.14 25.74 -7.60
C LYS A 322 12.65 24.30 -7.70
N LEU A 323 12.29 23.56 -8.74
CA LEU A 323 12.70 22.17 -8.89
C LEU A 323 14.22 22.02 -9.06
N GLU A 324 14.90 23.04 -9.59
CA GLU A 324 16.35 23.04 -9.76
C GLU A 324 17.08 22.78 -8.44
N THR A 325 16.74 23.52 -7.39
CA THR A 325 17.42 23.43 -6.08
C THR A 325 17.02 22.19 -5.30
N MET A 326 15.97 21.49 -5.74
CA MET A 326 15.48 20.26 -5.12
C MET A 326 16.10 18.99 -5.72
N MET A 327 16.93 19.11 -6.76
CA MET A 327 17.63 17.98 -7.36
C MET A 327 18.59 17.33 -6.36
N LYS A 328 18.63 15.99 -6.36
CA LYS A 328 19.35 15.18 -5.38
C LYS A 328 20.72 14.74 -5.90
N THR A 329 20.87 14.63 -7.21
CA THR A 329 22.07 14.10 -7.86
C THR A 329 22.85 15.22 -8.55
N PRO A 330 24.20 15.17 -8.56
CA PRO A 330 25.01 16.13 -9.31
C PRO A 330 24.63 16.26 -10.81
N PRO A 331 24.44 15.16 -11.58
CA PRO A 331 23.99 15.29 -12.96
C PRO A 331 22.56 15.83 -13.09
N GLY A 332 21.65 15.46 -12.19
CA GLY A 332 20.29 16.00 -12.13
C GLY A 332 20.30 17.52 -11.97
N LEU A 333 21.07 18.03 -11.01
CA LEU A 333 21.24 19.47 -10.78
C LEU A 333 21.80 20.21 -12.00
N ARG A 334 22.81 19.67 -12.68
CA ARG A 334 23.37 20.28 -13.89
C ARG A 334 22.34 20.36 -15.02
N MET A 335 21.62 19.27 -15.28
CA MET A 335 20.58 19.25 -16.31
C MET A 335 19.40 20.17 -15.94
N ALA A 336 19.08 20.27 -14.65
CA ALA A 336 18.01 21.13 -14.18
C ALA A 336 18.32 22.60 -14.39
N ARG A 337 19.55 23.06 -14.09
CA ARG A 337 20.01 24.43 -14.38
C ARG A 337 19.73 24.84 -15.83
N GLU A 338 20.14 23.99 -16.77
CA GLU A 338 19.96 24.23 -18.20
C GLU A 338 18.47 24.24 -18.62
N ARG A 339 17.63 23.45 -17.96
CA ARG A 339 16.19 23.39 -18.24
C ARG A 339 15.41 24.53 -17.58
N THR A 340 15.79 24.94 -16.38
CA THR A 340 15.23 26.09 -15.68
C THR A 340 15.53 27.38 -16.42
N GLU A 341 16.73 27.53 -16.99
CA GLU A 341 17.06 28.71 -17.81
C GLU A 341 16.13 28.84 -19.01
N ARG A 342 15.77 27.73 -19.67
CA ARG A 342 14.77 27.75 -20.74
C ARG A 342 13.40 28.23 -20.27
N LEU A 343 12.99 27.91 -19.05
CA LEU A 343 11.73 28.43 -18.48
C LEU A 343 11.79 29.95 -18.33
N LYS A 344 12.89 30.47 -17.79
CA LYS A 344 13.09 31.91 -17.58
C LYS A 344 13.10 32.68 -18.90
N VAL A 345 13.83 32.17 -19.90
CA VAL A 345 13.87 32.75 -21.24
C VAL A 345 12.47 32.77 -21.87
N PHE A 346 11.74 31.65 -21.79
CA PHE A 346 10.37 31.58 -22.32
C PHE A 346 9.43 32.57 -21.63
N LYS A 347 9.52 32.74 -20.30
CA LYS A 347 8.74 33.74 -19.57
C LYS A 347 9.07 35.17 -20.01
N GLY A 348 10.34 35.44 -20.34
CA GLY A 348 10.76 36.71 -20.93
C GLY A 348 10.03 36.99 -22.24
N TRP A 349 10.08 36.03 -23.17
CA TRP A 349 9.35 36.13 -24.45
C TRP A 349 7.84 36.32 -24.25
N TRP A 350 7.24 35.54 -23.35
CA TRP A 350 5.83 35.67 -23.01
C TRP A 350 5.47 37.08 -22.52
N ALA A 351 6.28 37.66 -21.62
CA ALA A 351 6.03 39.00 -21.08
C ALA A 351 6.20 40.09 -22.15
N ASP A 352 7.21 39.96 -23.01
CA ASP A 352 7.46 40.90 -24.10
C ASP A 352 6.30 40.91 -25.11
N GLU A 353 5.84 39.73 -25.53
CA GLU A 353 4.71 39.56 -26.47
C GLU A 353 3.39 40.11 -25.88
N GLN A 354 3.11 39.83 -24.60
CA GLN A 354 1.92 40.38 -23.91
C GLN A 354 1.98 41.92 -23.82
N LYS A 355 3.16 42.48 -23.51
CA LYS A 355 3.34 43.93 -23.40
C LYS A 355 3.21 44.61 -24.76
N GLU A 356 3.75 44.02 -25.82
CA GLU A 356 3.60 44.51 -27.20
C GLU A 356 2.12 44.56 -27.60
N ALA A 357 1.37 43.48 -27.34
CA ALA A 357 -0.05 43.38 -27.68
C ALA A 357 -0.94 44.34 -26.87
N GLU A 358 -0.72 44.47 -25.56
CA GLU A 358 -1.54 45.30 -24.66
C GLU A 358 -1.12 46.77 -24.60
N GLY A 359 0.10 47.10 -25.04
CA GLY A 359 0.71 48.42 -24.84
C GLY A 359 -0.07 49.58 -25.48
N LEU A 360 -0.82 49.31 -26.55
CA LEU A 360 -1.69 50.29 -27.23
C LEU A 360 -3.10 50.39 -26.63
N LEU A 361 -3.48 49.45 -25.74
CA LEU A 361 -4.82 49.37 -25.15
C LEU A 361 -4.89 50.00 -23.75
N ARG A 362 -3.76 50.33 -23.12
CA ARG A 362 -3.74 50.99 -21.81
C ARG A 362 -3.96 52.51 -21.98
N PRO A 363 -4.97 53.11 -21.32
CA PRO A 363 -5.15 54.56 -21.36
C PRO A 363 -3.91 55.23 -20.75
N LYS A 364 -3.45 56.30 -21.40
CA LYS A 364 -2.31 57.11 -20.95
C LYS A 364 -2.52 57.73 -19.58
#